data_AF-A0A010S1A0-F1
#
_entry.id   AF-A0A010S1A0-F1
#
_cell.length_a   1.000
_cell.length_b   1.000
_cell.length_c   1.000
_cell.angle_alpha   90.00
_cell.angle_beta   90.00
_cell.angle_gamma   90.00
#
_symmetry.space_group_name_H-M   'P 1'
#
loop_
_entity.id
_entity.type
_entity.pdbx_description
1 polymer ?
#
loop_
_entity_poly.entity_id
_entity_poly.type
_entity_poly.pdbx_seq_one_letter_code
_entity_poly.pdbx_strand_id
1 'polypeptide(L)' 'MKTYKAFMQRVTPNAGPAANFTITVQAITSAMAKVTAEAQYPGYKCLNSPVQAR' A
#
# COMPACT_ATOMS: atom_id res chain seq x y z
N MET A 1 -2.09 17.04 4.56
CA MET A 1 -2.07 15.60 4.23
C MET A 1 -2.19 15.44 2.73
N LYS A 2 -1.51 14.45 2.15
CA LYS A 2 -1.51 14.16 0.72
C LYS A 2 -2.06 12.76 0.48
N THR A 3 -2.75 12.58 -0.64
CA THR A 3 -3.20 11.25 -1.07
C THR A 3 -2.05 10.58 -1.81
N TYR A 4 -1.76 9.34 -1.47
CA TYR A 4 -0.77 8.50 -2.13
C TYR A 4 -1.43 7.24 -2.67
N LYS A 5 -0.99 6.80 -3.85
CA LYS A 5 -1.32 5.49 -4.42
C LYS A 5 -0.21 4.51 -4.07
N ALA A 6 -0.55 3.45 -3.36
CA ALA A 6 0.35 2.38 -2.96
C ALA A 6 -0.01 1.10 -3.72
N PHE A 7 0.98 0.47 -4.36
CA PHE A 7 0.80 -0.82 -5.03
C PHE A 7 1.15 -1.96 -4.07
N MET A 8 0.12 -2.70 -3.67
CA MET A 8 0.18 -3.84 -2.75
C MET A 8 0.37 -5.13 -3.52
N GLN A 9 1.35 -5.94 -3.10
CA GLN A 9 1.58 -7.30 -3.56
C GLN A 9 1.46 -8.27 -2.40
N ARG A 10 0.76 -9.38 -2.65
CA ARG A 10 0.55 -10.45 -1.69
C ARG A 10 1.88 -11.16 -1.43
N VAL A 11 2.27 -11.23 -0.16
CA VAL A 11 3.45 -11.96 0.31
C VAL A 11 3.02 -13.25 1.03
N THR A 12 1.91 -13.21 1.74
CA THR A 12 1.34 -14.39 2.39
C THR A 12 0.34 -15.08 1.46
N PRO A 13 0.51 -16.36 1.10
CA PRO A 13 -0.29 -17.06 0.09
C PRO A 13 -1.81 -16.96 0.28
N ASN A 14 -2.26 -16.80 1.53
CA ASN A 14 -3.69 -16.78 1.92
C ASN A 14 -4.18 -15.43 2.45
N ALA A 15 -3.43 -14.32 2.27
CA ALA A 15 -3.82 -13.01 2.82
C ALA A 15 -5.04 -12.37 2.14
N GLY A 16 -5.46 -12.85 0.97
CA GLY A 16 -6.65 -12.34 0.28
C GLY A 16 -6.78 -12.86 -1.15
N PRO A 17 -7.88 -12.54 -1.84
CA PRO A 17 -8.25 -13.13 -3.13
C PRO A 17 -7.34 -12.66 -4.28
N ALA A 18 -6.98 -11.38 -4.32
CA ALA A 18 -6.13 -10.81 -5.35
C ALA A 18 -4.64 -10.89 -4.97
N ALA A 19 -3.80 -11.26 -5.95
CA ALA A 19 -2.35 -11.27 -5.77
C ALA A 19 -1.77 -9.85 -5.68
N ASN A 20 -2.28 -8.90 -6.46
CA ASN A 20 -1.82 -7.52 -6.47
C ASN A 20 -2.99 -6.56 -6.59
N PHE A 21 -2.92 -5.38 -5.97
CA PHE A 21 -3.89 -4.30 -6.14
C PHE A 21 -3.28 -2.95 -5.79
N THR A 22 -3.94 -1.87 -6.21
CA THR A 22 -3.55 -0.50 -5.84
C THR A 22 -4.56 0.08 -4.86
N ILE A 23 -4.06 0.72 -3.80
CA ILE A 23 -4.90 1.44 -2.83
C ILE A 23 -4.52 2.91 -2.77
N THR A 24 -5.45 3.73 -2.28
CA THR A 24 -5.19 5.12 -1.95
C THR A 24 -5.17 5.30 -0.45
N VAL A 25 -4.08 5.87 0.07
CA VAL A 25 -3.90 6.19 1.49
C VAL A 25 -3.56 7.65 1.66
N GLN A 26 -4.06 8.27 2.73
CA GLN A 26 -3.69 9.64 3.08
C GLN A 26 -2.51 9.62 4.05
N ALA A 27 -1.44 10.34 3.73
CA ALA A 27 -0.25 10.41 4.56
C ALA A 27 0.48 11.75 4.40
N ILE A 28 1.42 12.03 5.31
CA ILE A 28 2.28 13.22 5.22
C ILE A 28 3.45 12.98 4.27
N THR A 29 4.01 11.76 4.30
CA THR A 29 5.15 11.34 3.46
C THR A 29 4.85 10.03 2.75
N SER A 30 5.57 9.73 1.67
CA SER A 30 5.47 8.45 0.96
C SER A 30 5.89 7.26 1.83
N ALA A 31 6.88 7.45 2.72
CA ALA A 31 7.27 6.43 3.69
C ALA A 31 6.14 6.11 4.68
N MET A 32 5.46 7.15 5.19
CA MET A 32 4.29 6.98 6.04
C MET A 32 3.15 6.29 5.29
N ALA A 33 2.89 6.67 4.03
CA ALA A 33 1.91 6.01 3.17
C ALA A 33 2.20 4.51 2.99
N LYS A 34 3.47 4.13 2.91
CA LYS A 34 3.87 2.73 2.77
C LYS A 34 3.53 1.95 4.04
N VAL A 35 3.92 2.48 5.20
CA VAL A 35 3.67 1.83 6.48
C VAL A 35 2.17 1.72 6.75
N THR A 36 1.39 2.77 6.46
CA THR A 36 -0.06 2.73 6.64
C THR A 36 -0.75 1.75 5.70
N ALA A 37 -0.31 1.68 4.44
CA ALA A 37 -0.81 0.70 3.47
C ALA A 37 -0.53 -0.75 3.91
N GLU A 38 0.69 -1.03 4.35
CA GLU A 38 1.10 -2.37 4.82
C GLU A 38 0.40 -2.75 6.13
N ALA A 39 0.15 -1.78 7.02
CA ALA A 39 -0.61 -2.01 8.26
C ALA A 39 -2.10 -2.28 7.99
N GLN A 40 -2.70 -1.68 6.95
CA GLN A 40 -4.09 -1.93 6.56
C GLN A 40 -4.29 -3.30 5.92
N TYR A 41 -3.27 -3.82 5.24
CA TYR A 41 -3.33 -5.10 4.52
C TYR A 41 -2.26 -6.07 5.02
N PRO A 42 -2.50 -6.73 6.18
CA PRO A 42 -1.57 -7.72 6.70
C PRO A 42 -1.36 -8.86 5.69
N GLY A 43 -0.10 -9.25 5.50
CA GLY A 43 0.30 -10.25 4.49
C GLY A 43 0.48 -9.71 3.07
N TYR A 44 0.34 -8.39 2.88
CA TYR A 44 0.73 -7.66 1.67
C TYR A 44 1.93 -6.74 1.94
N LYS A 45 2.72 -6.44 0.91
CA LYS A 45 3.82 -5.46 0.95
C LYS A 45 3.71 -4.46 -0.20
N CYS A 46 4.16 -3.23 0.04
CA CYS A 46 4.37 -2.26 -1.02
C CYS A 46 5.54 -2.73 -1.90
N LEU A 47 5.26 -3.08 -3.16
CA LEU A 47 6.31 -3.43 -4.12
C LEU A 47 7.16 -2.19 -4.47
N ASN A 48 6.52 -1.03 -4.60
CA ASN A 48 7.15 0.24 -4.93
C ASN A 48 6.80 1.31 -3.89
N SER A 49 7.59 2.40 -3.85
CA SER A 49 7.27 3.57 -3.03
C SER A 49 5.93 4.19 -3.45
N PRO A 50 5.03 4.51 -2.50
CA PRO A 50 3.76 5.14 -2.82
C PRO A 50 3.96 6.45 -3.57
N VAL A 51 3.21 6.61 -4.66
CA VAL A 51 3.28 7.80 -5.52
C VAL A 51 2.17 8.75 -5.11
N GLN A 52 2.48 10.05 -4.97
CA GLN A 52 1.46 11.04 -4.64
C GLN A 52 0.39 11.06 -5.75
N ALA A 53 -0.87 10.80 -5.40
CA ALA A 53 -1.99 11.01 -6.30
C ALA A 53 -2.09 12.52 -6.55
N ARG A 54 -2.00 12.90 -7.84
CA ARG A 54 -2.02 14.28 -8.29
C ARG A 54 -3.27 15.03 -7.81
#